data_AF-A0A2N5NYI6-F1
#
_entry.id   AF-A0A2N5NYI6-F1
#
_cell.length_a   1.000
_cell.length_b   1.000
_cell.length_c   1.000
_cell.angle_alpha   90.00
_cell.angle_beta   90.00
_cell.angle_gamma   90.00
#
_symmetry.space_group_name_H-M   'P 1'
#
loop_
_entity.id
_entity.type
_entity.pdbx_description
1 polymer ?
#
loop_
_entity_poly.entity_id
_entity_poly.type
_entity_poly.pdbx_seq_one_letter_code
_entity_poly.pdbx_strand_id
1 'polypeptide(L)'
;NRGVKYSSGYHDLNASNMPGMIVETLFCTGTDDVARYRSLGTKGIAEPIAKAIDSRASACSEQKNNQNTGIEQEGEEEMKCLFTVEGKGAVYYFDGQKVITLGHPDELKIIQQIYKDNNGKDMPCYKWSPKAPWYARLMSVIYSKETTSI
;
A
#
# COMPACT_ATOMS: atom_id res chain seq x y z
N ASN A 1 -28.02 3.44 -5.87
CA ASN A 1 -26.59 3.66 -6.17
C ASN A 1 -26.49 4.49 -7.44
N ARG A 2 -25.92 5.71 -7.39
CA ARG A 2 -25.79 6.64 -8.54
C ARG A 2 -24.43 6.50 -9.26
N GLY A 3 -23.58 5.59 -8.83
CA GLY A 3 -22.27 5.31 -9.41
C GLY A 3 -21.16 6.28 -8.98
N VAL A 4 -19.92 5.90 -9.27
CA VAL A 4 -18.73 6.76 -9.12
C VAL A 4 -18.66 7.72 -10.30
N LYS A 5 -18.39 9.00 -10.03
CA LYS A 5 -18.25 10.05 -11.04
C LYS A 5 -16.87 10.68 -10.96
N TYR A 6 -16.27 10.96 -12.11
CA TYR A 6 -14.98 11.65 -12.22
C TYR A 6 -15.22 13.05 -12.76
N SER A 7 -14.65 14.05 -12.10
CA SER A 7 -14.76 15.45 -12.50
C SER A 7 -13.54 16.21 -11.99
N SER A 8 -12.93 17.02 -12.86
CA SER A 8 -11.90 17.98 -12.52
C SER A 8 -12.46 19.36 -12.14
N GLY A 9 -13.80 19.50 -12.03
CA GLY A 9 -14.43 20.77 -11.71
C GLY A 9 -14.51 21.10 -10.21
N TYR A 10 -14.12 20.17 -9.33
CA TYR A 10 -14.23 20.35 -7.88
C TYR A 10 -12.94 20.94 -7.30
N HIS A 11 -13.02 22.19 -6.85
CA HIS A 11 -11.88 22.90 -6.27
C HIS A 11 -11.23 22.13 -5.11
N ASP A 12 -12.03 21.58 -4.20
CA ASP A 12 -11.53 20.87 -3.01
C ASP A 12 -10.70 19.63 -3.35
N LEU A 13 -11.02 18.96 -4.48
CA LEU A 13 -10.26 17.82 -4.97
C LEU A 13 -8.99 18.25 -5.71
N ASN A 14 -9.01 19.40 -6.38
CA ASN A 14 -7.87 19.91 -7.15
C ASN A 14 -6.84 20.65 -6.28
N ALA A 15 -7.27 21.25 -5.17
CA ALA A 15 -6.41 22.00 -4.26
C ALA A 15 -5.66 21.10 -3.26
N SER A 16 -6.06 19.83 -3.13
CA SER A 16 -5.43 18.86 -2.24
C SER A 16 -4.24 18.17 -2.93
N ASN A 17 -3.10 18.13 -2.26
CA ASN A 17 -1.96 17.30 -2.67
C ASN A 17 -2.15 15.80 -2.34
N MET A 18 -3.18 15.45 -1.56
CA MET A 18 -3.53 14.06 -1.23
C MET A 18 -4.69 13.57 -2.13
N PRO A 19 -4.71 12.27 -2.51
CA PRO A 19 -5.87 11.67 -3.16
C PRO A 19 -7.15 11.94 -2.36
N GLY A 20 -8.18 12.45 -3.01
CA GLY A 20 -9.44 12.84 -2.38
C GLY A 20 -10.66 12.30 -3.12
N MET A 21 -11.77 12.16 -2.41
CA MET A 21 -13.08 11.87 -3.00
C MET A 21 -14.18 12.61 -2.23
N ILE A 22 -15.26 12.95 -2.94
CA ILE A 22 -16.48 13.50 -2.33
C ILE A 22 -17.53 12.38 -2.29
N VAL A 23 -18.12 12.17 -1.12
CA VAL A 23 -19.18 11.17 -0.92
C VAL A 23 -20.52 11.88 -0.77
N GLU A 24 -21.32 11.90 -1.83
CA GLU A 24 -22.72 12.30 -1.77
C GLU A 24 -23.56 11.10 -1.33
N THR A 25 -23.94 11.05 -0.05
CA THR A 25 -24.62 9.89 0.55
C THR A 25 -26.08 9.78 0.14
N LEU A 26 -26.85 10.86 0.34
CA LEU A 26 -28.30 10.93 0.13
C LEU A 26 -28.69 12.38 -0.23
N PHE A 27 -29.86 12.57 -0.84
CA PHE A 27 -30.37 13.93 -1.05
C PHE A 27 -30.95 14.51 0.24
N CYS A 28 -30.63 15.77 0.54
CA CYS A 28 -31.18 16.46 1.70
C CYS A 28 -32.65 16.90 1.53
N THR A 29 -33.16 16.87 0.30
CA THR A 29 -34.53 17.31 -0.06
C THR A 29 -35.47 16.15 -0.38
N GLY A 30 -34.97 14.92 -0.51
CA GLY A 30 -35.79 13.74 -0.79
C GLY A 30 -36.43 13.21 0.48
N THR A 31 -37.76 13.13 0.54
CA THR A 31 -38.49 12.60 1.70
C THR A 31 -38.11 11.17 2.04
N ASP A 32 -37.90 10.35 1.02
CA ASP A 32 -37.48 8.94 1.18
C ASP A 32 -36.05 8.82 1.71
N ASP A 33 -35.16 9.71 1.26
CA ASP A 33 -33.77 9.78 1.70
C ASP A 33 -33.66 10.25 3.15
N VAL A 34 -34.48 11.22 3.55
CA VAL A 34 -34.59 11.67 4.94
C VAL A 34 -35.09 10.54 5.84
N ALA A 35 -36.12 9.81 5.41
CA ALA A 35 -36.63 8.66 6.16
C ALA A 35 -35.58 7.55 6.30
N ARG A 36 -34.85 7.26 5.22
CA ARG A 36 -33.74 6.29 5.20
C ARG A 36 -32.62 6.69 6.15
N TYR A 37 -32.21 7.97 6.14
CA TYR A 37 -31.18 8.47 7.05
C TYR A 37 -31.61 8.31 8.51
N ARG A 38 -32.87 8.65 8.84
CA ARG A 38 -33.41 8.49 10.20
C ARG A 38 -33.43 7.03 10.67
N SER A 39 -33.71 6.11 9.76
CA SER A 39 -33.70 4.67 10.04
C SER A 39 -32.29 4.12 10.26
N LEU A 40 -31.32 4.53 9.42
CA LEU A 40 -29.94 4.05 9.49
C LEU A 40 -29.12 4.72 10.61
N GLY A 41 -29.46 5.97 10.94
CA GLY A 41 -28.66 6.82 11.82
C GLY A 41 -27.26 7.10 11.28
N THR A 42 -26.45 7.79 12.07
CA THR A 42 -25.06 8.14 11.72
C THR A 42 -24.20 6.89 11.51
N LYS A 43 -24.38 5.88 12.37
CA LYS A 43 -23.62 4.62 12.28
C LYS A 43 -23.86 3.89 10.96
N GLY A 44 -25.11 3.76 10.52
CA GLY A 44 -25.44 3.07 9.28
C GLY A 44 -24.91 3.76 8.01
N ILE A 45 -24.52 5.04 8.10
CA ILE A 45 -23.85 5.76 7.01
C ILE A 45 -22.32 5.69 7.14
N ALA A 46 -21.78 5.89 8.34
CA ALA A 46 -20.34 5.95 8.58
C ALA A 46 -19.67 4.58 8.42
N GLU A 47 -20.29 3.50 8.92
CA GLU A 47 -19.71 2.17 8.95
C GLU A 47 -19.44 1.61 7.53
N PRO A 48 -20.35 1.71 6.55
CA PRO A 48 -20.04 1.31 5.17
C PRO A 48 -18.92 2.13 4.53
N ILE A 49 -18.84 3.43 4.81
CA ILE A 49 -17.78 4.30 4.28
C ILE A 49 -16.43 3.90 4.87
N ALA A 50 -16.35 3.76 6.20
CA ALA A 50 -15.14 3.35 6.89
C ALA A 50 -14.69 1.97 6.40
N LYS A 51 -15.59 0.99 6.37
CA LYS A 51 -15.29 -0.36 5.89
C LYS A 51 -14.81 -0.36 4.43
N ALA A 52 -15.44 0.43 3.56
CA ALA A 52 -15.02 0.51 2.16
C ALA A 52 -13.65 1.17 2.00
N ILE A 53 -13.34 2.21 2.77
CA ILE A 53 -12.02 2.85 2.75
C ILE A 53 -10.97 1.91 3.33
N ASP A 54 -11.27 1.25 4.44
CA ASP A 54 -10.36 0.31 5.11
C ASP A 54 -10.09 -0.93 4.26
N SER A 55 -11.15 -1.50 3.65
CA SER A 55 -11.02 -2.59 2.68
C SER A 55 -10.26 -2.16 1.43
N ARG A 56 -10.28 -0.86 1.08
CA ARG A 56 -9.55 -0.32 -0.06
C ARG A 56 -8.13 0.13 0.30
N ALA A 57 -7.86 0.49 1.54
CA ALA A 57 -6.53 0.66 2.10
C ALA A 57 -5.82 -0.70 2.17
N SER A 58 -6.58 -1.74 2.55
CA SER A 58 -6.15 -3.14 2.49
C SER A 58 -6.03 -3.66 1.05
N ALA A 59 -6.85 -3.17 0.11
CA ALA A 59 -6.81 -3.53 -1.31
C ALA A 59 -6.02 -2.53 -2.19
N CYS A 60 -5.21 -1.66 -1.60
CA CYS A 60 -4.31 -0.77 -2.34
C CYS A 60 -2.99 -1.46 -2.76
N SER A 61 -2.91 -2.78 -2.60
CA SER A 61 -2.16 -3.64 -3.50
C SER A 61 -3.09 -4.14 -4.62
N GLU A 62 -2.83 -3.65 -5.83
CA GLU A 62 -3.20 -4.26 -7.13
C GLU A 62 -4.63 -4.02 -7.67
N GLN A 63 -4.70 -3.12 -8.67
CA GLN A 63 -5.64 -3.32 -9.77
C GLN A 63 -5.11 -4.43 -10.70
N LYS A 64 -5.63 -5.65 -10.60
CA LYS A 64 -5.77 -6.54 -11.76
C LYS A 64 -7.04 -7.40 -11.68
N ASN A 65 -7.78 -7.38 -12.79
CA ASN A 65 -8.78 -8.40 -13.13
C ASN A 65 -8.12 -9.79 -13.15
N ASN A 66 -8.56 -10.71 -12.32
CA ASN A 66 -9.21 -11.98 -12.70
C ASN A 66 -9.42 -12.86 -11.47
N GLN A 67 -10.47 -13.68 -11.54
CA GLN A 67 -10.83 -14.69 -10.57
C GLN A 67 -9.64 -15.57 -10.16
N ASN A 68 -9.25 -15.57 -8.87
CA ASN A 68 -9.06 -16.81 -8.10
C ASN A 68 -8.91 -16.53 -6.60
N THR A 69 -9.19 -17.59 -5.86
CA THR A 69 -9.30 -17.80 -4.40
C THR A 69 -8.11 -17.34 -3.56
N GLY A 70 -8.44 -16.76 -2.38
CA GLY A 70 -7.78 -16.91 -1.08
C GLY A 70 -6.28 -16.64 -0.95
N ILE A 71 -5.94 -15.57 -0.22
CA ILE A 71 -5.06 -15.52 0.98
C ILE A 71 -5.14 -14.08 1.49
N GLU A 72 -5.65 -13.89 2.70
CA GLU A 72 -5.58 -12.61 3.43
C GLU A 72 -4.10 -12.33 3.71
N GLN A 73 -3.51 -11.37 3.00
CA GLN A 73 -2.16 -10.92 3.29
C GLN A 73 -2.22 -9.94 4.45
N GLU A 74 -2.12 -10.47 5.67
CA GLU A 74 -1.67 -9.67 6.81
C GLU A 74 -0.34 -9.01 6.41
N GLY A 75 -0.30 -7.69 6.49
CA GLY A 75 0.92 -6.91 6.30
C GLY A 75 1.94 -7.33 7.34
N GLU A 76 3.20 -7.50 6.94
CA GLU A 76 4.26 -7.86 7.88
C GLU A 76 4.57 -6.68 8.80
N GLU A 77 4.77 -6.96 10.09
CA GLU A 77 5.26 -5.98 11.06
C GLU A 77 6.70 -5.52 10.74
N GLU A 78 7.49 -6.33 10.02
CA GLU A 78 8.89 -6.10 9.73
C GLU A 78 9.17 -5.95 8.23
N MET A 79 9.86 -4.88 7.82
CA MET A 79 10.17 -4.60 6.40
C MET A 79 11.40 -5.39 5.90
N LYS A 80 11.24 -6.69 5.65
CA LYS A 80 12.30 -7.53 5.07
C LYS A 80 12.09 -7.72 3.57
N CYS A 81 13.14 -7.48 2.76
CA CYS A 81 13.06 -7.74 1.32
C CYS A 81 14.40 -8.06 0.68
N LEU A 82 14.32 -8.65 -0.51
CA LEU A 82 15.44 -8.81 -1.43
C LEU A 82 15.30 -7.83 -2.58
N PHE A 83 16.42 -7.37 -3.12
CA PHE A 83 16.40 -6.63 -4.37
C PHE A 83 17.65 -6.78 -5.21
N THR A 84 17.51 -6.57 -6.52
CA THR A 84 18.65 -6.45 -7.46
C THR A 84 18.64 -5.08 -8.10
N VAL A 85 19.83 -4.55 -8.37
CA VAL A 85 19.99 -3.26 -9.06
C VAL A 85 20.56 -3.51 -10.45
N GLU A 86 19.89 -2.98 -11.48
CA GLU A 86 20.37 -3.08 -12.87
C GLU A 86 21.82 -2.59 -12.99
N GLY A 87 22.67 -3.38 -13.65
CA GLY A 87 24.08 -3.06 -13.85
C GLY A 87 25.01 -3.41 -12.69
N LYS A 88 24.50 -3.85 -11.51
CA LYS A 88 25.35 -4.26 -10.38
C LYS A 88 25.59 -5.77 -10.30
N GLY A 89 24.70 -6.59 -10.86
CA GLY A 89 24.88 -8.05 -10.91
C GLY A 89 24.85 -8.78 -9.56
N ALA A 90 24.50 -8.08 -8.46
CA ALA A 90 24.43 -8.62 -7.11
C ALA A 90 23.00 -8.57 -6.55
N VAL A 91 22.71 -9.46 -5.60
CA VAL A 91 21.47 -9.47 -4.82
C VAL A 91 21.73 -8.80 -3.48
N TYR A 92 20.80 -7.98 -3.03
CA TYR A 92 20.84 -7.28 -1.78
C TYR A 92 19.71 -7.77 -0.87
N TYR A 93 20.02 -7.93 0.41
CA TYR A 93 19.05 -8.22 1.47
C TYR A 93 18.89 -6.98 2.35
N PHE A 94 17.65 -6.60 2.63
CA PHE A 94 17.29 -5.53 3.55
C PHE A 94 16.55 -6.13 4.74
N ASP A 95 17.07 -5.90 5.95
CA ASP A 95 16.50 -6.43 7.20
C ASP A 95 15.53 -5.46 7.89
N GLY A 96 15.22 -4.33 7.26
CA GLY A 96 14.43 -3.24 7.85
C GLY A 96 15.29 -2.09 8.36
N GLN A 97 16.60 -2.28 8.52
CA GLN A 97 17.53 -1.25 9.02
C GLN A 97 18.70 -0.99 8.08
N LYS A 98 19.31 -2.06 7.53
CA LYS A 98 20.51 -1.98 6.71
C LYS A 98 20.42 -2.89 5.49
N VAL A 99 21.25 -2.58 4.50
CA VAL A 99 21.40 -3.36 3.28
C VAL A 99 22.65 -4.22 3.37
N ILE A 100 22.51 -5.51 3.15
CA ILE A 100 23.58 -6.50 3.09
C ILE A 100 23.68 -7.00 1.65
N THR A 101 24.90 -7.04 1.09
CA THR A 101 25.11 -7.62 -0.24
C THR A 101 25.32 -9.12 -0.09
N LEU A 102 24.54 -9.92 -0.83
CA LEU A 102 24.69 -11.38 -0.85
C LEU A 102 25.69 -11.77 -1.94
N GLY A 103 26.70 -12.53 -1.55
CA GLY A 103 27.80 -12.95 -2.42
C GLY A 103 27.62 -14.35 -2.99
N HIS A 104 26.81 -15.19 -2.33
CA HIS A 104 26.63 -16.60 -2.71
C HIS A 104 25.15 -16.94 -2.96
N PRO A 105 24.83 -17.74 -4.00
CA PRO A 105 23.44 -18.16 -4.26
C PRO A 105 22.82 -18.97 -3.12
N ASP A 106 23.61 -19.63 -2.27
CA ASP A 106 23.06 -20.37 -1.12
C ASP A 106 22.64 -19.45 0.03
N GLU A 107 23.26 -18.27 0.18
CA GLU A 107 22.81 -17.24 1.14
C GLU A 107 21.40 -16.78 0.77
N LEU A 108 21.14 -16.58 -0.53
CA LEU A 108 19.81 -16.23 -1.04
C LEU A 108 18.78 -17.33 -0.73
N LYS A 109 19.13 -18.59 -1.01
CA LYS A 109 18.22 -19.73 -0.79
C LYS A 109 17.84 -19.88 0.67
N ILE A 110 18.81 -19.80 1.59
CA ILE A 110 18.52 -20.03 3.01
C ILE A 110 17.67 -18.92 3.61
N ILE A 111 17.89 -17.66 3.21
CA ILE A 111 17.06 -16.53 3.68
C ILE A 111 15.62 -16.68 3.17
N GLN A 112 15.42 -17.02 1.89
CA GLN A 112 14.08 -17.25 1.34
C GLN A 112 13.37 -18.43 2.03
N GLN A 113 14.09 -19.51 2.29
CA GLN A 113 13.56 -20.69 2.95
C GLN A 113 13.10 -20.37 4.39
N ILE A 114 13.99 -19.79 5.21
CA ILE A 114 13.68 -19.42 6.60
C ILE A 114 12.49 -18.46 6.65
N TYR A 115 12.47 -17.46 5.75
CA TYR A 115 11.38 -16.51 5.71
C TYR A 115 10.06 -17.21 5.37
N LYS A 116 10.04 -18.10 4.38
CA LYS A 116 8.85 -18.84 3.98
C LYS A 116 8.34 -19.75 5.09
N ASP A 117 9.24 -20.43 5.80
CA ASP A 117 8.89 -21.30 6.92
C ASP A 117 8.26 -20.52 8.08
N ASN A 118 8.69 -19.27 8.29
CA ASN A 118 8.17 -18.41 9.36
C ASN A 118 6.87 -17.67 8.99
N ASN A 119 6.72 -17.25 7.73
CA ASN A 119 5.63 -16.36 7.31
C ASN A 119 4.59 -17.05 6.41
N GLY A 120 4.84 -18.29 6.00
CA GLY A 120 3.96 -19.05 5.09
C GLY A 120 3.91 -18.52 3.65
N LYS A 121 4.69 -17.49 3.32
CA LYS A 121 4.74 -16.83 2.00
C LYS A 121 6.18 -16.50 1.60
N ASP A 122 6.41 -16.33 0.30
CA ASP A 122 7.73 -16.00 -0.23
C ASP A 122 8.11 -14.55 0.09
N MET A 123 9.39 -14.32 0.42
CA MET A 123 9.90 -12.98 0.72
C MET A 123 9.80 -12.07 -0.51
N PRO A 124 9.34 -10.81 -0.36
CA PRO A 124 9.31 -9.85 -1.45
C PRO A 124 10.68 -9.67 -2.12
N CYS A 125 10.71 -9.79 -3.45
CA CYS A 125 11.91 -9.63 -4.27
C CYS A 125 11.69 -8.56 -5.34
N TYR A 126 12.46 -7.48 -5.28
CA TYR A 126 12.32 -6.33 -6.19
C TYR A 126 13.46 -6.25 -7.21
N LYS A 127 13.16 -5.71 -8.39
CA LYS A 127 14.16 -5.36 -9.39
C LYS A 127 14.10 -3.85 -9.59
N TRP A 128 15.19 -3.15 -9.29
CA TRP A 128 15.25 -1.71 -9.34
C TRP A 128 16.25 -1.22 -10.38
N SER A 129 15.88 -0.14 -11.05
CA SER A 129 16.79 0.59 -11.93
C SER A 129 17.47 1.72 -11.15
N PRO A 130 18.79 1.95 -11.28
CA PRO A 130 19.48 3.08 -10.66
C PRO A 130 18.89 4.44 -11.02
N LYS A 131 18.23 4.53 -12.19
CA LYS A 131 17.61 5.76 -12.70
C LYS A 131 16.24 6.06 -12.09
N ALA A 132 15.69 5.13 -11.32
CA ALA A 132 14.38 5.29 -10.73
C ALA A 132 14.41 6.25 -9.53
N PRO A 133 13.56 7.30 -9.49
CA PRO A 133 13.55 8.28 -8.40
C PRO A 133 13.32 7.70 -7.01
N TRP A 134 12.52 6.62 -6.90
CA TRP A 134 12.23 5.95 -5.64
C TRP A 134 13.43 5.16 -5.10
N TYR A 135 14.24 4.52 -5.96
CA TYR A 135 15.47 3.84 -5.53
C TYR A 135 16.45 4.84 -4.93
N ALA A 136 16.64 6.00 -5.57
CA ALA A 136 17.49 7.06 -5.05
C ALA A 136 17.01 7.57 -3.69
N ARG A 137 15.69 7.73 -3.50
CA ARG A 137 15.11 8.14 -2.21
C ARG A 137 15.29 7.10 -1.12
N LEU A 138 15.06 5.81 -1.41
CA LEU A 138 15.26 4.74 -0.43
C LEU A 138 16.72 4.65 0.02
N MET A 139 17.66 4.67 -0.92
CA MET A 139 19.09 4.68 -0.60
C MET A 139 19.46 5.93 0.22
N SER A 140 18.88 7.09 -0.08
CA SER A 140 19.10 8.30 0.72
C SER A 140 18.63 8.16 2.17
N VAL A 141 17.56 7.41 2.42
CA VAL A 141 17.08 7.14 3.79
C VAL A 141 18.03 6.16 4.49
N ILE A 142 18.35 5.03 3.83
CA ILE A 142 19.22 3.97 4.37
C ILE A 142 20.62 4.49 4.70
N TYR A 143 21.17 5.37 3.86
CA TYR A 143 22.50 5.95 4.06
C TYR A 143 22.46 7.37 4.67
N SER A 144 21.30 7.83 5.13
CA SER A 144 21.24 9.09 5.86
C SER A 144 22.05 8.95 7.16
N LYS A 145 22.90 9.94 7.45
CA LYS A 145 23.52 10.03 8.78
C LYS A 145 22.45 10.50 9.76
N GLU A 146 22.41 9.91 10.95
CA GLU A 146 21.58 10.41 12.04
C GLU A 146 21.88 11.90 12.25
N THR A 147 20.95 12.77 11.85
CA THR A 147 20.94 14.14 12.33
C THR A 147 20.35 14.11 13.72
N THR A 148 21.22 14.08 14.74
CA THR A 148 20.83 14.42 16.11
C THR A 148 20.26 15.84 16.05
N SER A 149 18.94 15.96 16.12
CA SER A 149 18.30 17.26 16.20
C SER A 149 18.70 17.87 17.55
N ILE A 150 19.43 18.98 17.51
CA ILE A 150 19.76 19.83 18.67
C ILE A 150 18.49 20.53 19.16
#